data_AF-A0A8J3ZWT9-F1
#
_entry.id   AF-A0A8J3ZWT9-F1
#
_cell.length_a   1.000
_cell.length_b   1.000
_cell.length_c   1.000
_cell.angle_alpha   90.00
_cell.angle_beta   90.00
_cell.angle_gamma   90.00
#
_symmetry.space_group_name_H-M   'P 1'
#
loop_
_entity.id
_entity.type
_entity.pdbx_description
1 polymer ?
#
loop_
_entity_poly.entity_id
_entity_poly.type
_entity_poly.pdbx_seq_one_letter_code
_entity_poly.pdbx_strand_id
1 'polypeptide(L)'
;MTRVTHTAVTHTARVAWDGALAIVGAAHFDDLYGWLAPTLGDLLGAEALRAFAETRYLLRYSARPDAPHVEAGRWRARLEDLVDRDPALAAPVRELAYETRLRLRELVPPLTLAS
;
A
#
# COMPACT_ATOMS: atom_id res chain seq x y z
N MET A 1 -34.12 15.67 -16.23
CA MET A 1 -32.71 15.24 -16.11
C MET A 1 -32.40 15.04 -14.64
N THR A 2 -32.52 13.82 -14.13
CA THR A 2 -32.29 13.51 -12.71
C THR A 2 -30.90 12.90 -12.60
N ARG A 3 -29.96 13.66 -12.01
CA ARG A 3 -28.61 13.17 -11.74
C ARG A 3 -28.73 12.21 -10.55
N VAL A 4 -28.64 10.91 -10.82
CA VAL A 4 -28.50 9.90 -9.76
C VAL A 4 -27.08 10.03 -9.22
N THR A 5 -26.92 10.63 -8.05
CA THR A 5 -25.70 10.53 -7.27
C THR A 5 -25.62 9.10 -6.74
N HIS A 6 -24.88 8.25 -7.43
CA HIS A 6 -24.55 6.92 -6.93
C HIS A 6 -23.60 7.11 -5.74
N THR A 7 -24.13 7.06 -4.52
CA THR A 7 -23.33 7.01 -3.30
C THR A 7 -22.64 5.65 -3.24
N ALA A 8 -21.55 5.50 -3.98
CA ALA A 8 -20.67 4.36 -3.82
C ALA A 8 -20.08 4.43 -2.41
N VAL A 9 -20.54 3.54 -1.53
CA VAL A 9 -19.98 3.39 -0.18
C VAL A 9 -18.55 2.91 -0.35
N THR A 10 -17.59 3.79 -0.06
CA THR A 10 -16.18 3.42 -0.07
C THR A 10 -15.88 2.68 1.21
N HIS A 11 -15.53 1.40 1.10
CA HIS A 11 -15.20 0.58 2.26
C HIS A 11 -13.78 0.94 2.75
N THR A 12 -13.64 2.03 3.51
CA THR A 12 -12.36 2.60 3.94
C THR A 12 -11.40 1.56 4.51
N ALA A 13 -11.89 0.69 5.41
CA ALA A 13 -11.09 -0.39 5.99
C ALA A 13 -10.50 -1.34 4.94
N ARG A 14 -11.22 -1.56 3.82
CA ARG A 14 -10.74 -2.44 2.75
C ARG A 14 -9.71 -1.73 1.88
N VAL A 15 -9.93 -0.46 1.56
CA VAL A 15 -8.97 0.37 0.82
C VAL A 15 -7.65 0.45 1.57
N ALA A 16 -7.71 0.75 2.87
CA ALA A 16 -6.53 0.86 3.72
C ALA A 16 -5.80 -0.47 3.89
N TRP A 17 -6.53 -1.57 4.12
CA TRP A 17 -5.92 -2.89 4.18
C TRP A 17 -5.26 -3.27 2.85
N ASP A 18 -5.92 -2.99 1.74
CA ASP A 18 -5.41 -3.29 0.42
C ASP A 18 -4.13 -2.52 0.09
N GLY A 19 -4.11 -1.23 0.42
CA GLY A 19 -2.93 -0.38 0.31
C GLY A 19 -1.79 -0.83 1.23
N ALA A 20 -2.09 -1.21 2.47
CA ALA A 20 -1.09 -1.67 3.42
C ALA A 20 -0.32 -2.90 2.92
N LEU A 21 -1.05 -3.91 2.43
CA LEU A 21 -0.43 -5.11 1.86
C LEU A 21 0.41 -4.80 0.63
N ALA A 22 -0.05 -3.89 -0.23
CA ALA A 22 0.69 -3.45 -1.41
C ALA A 22 2.02 -2.77 -1.02
N ILE A 23 1.97 -1.83 -0.07
CA ILE A 23 3.15 -1.09 0.40
C ILE A 23 4.18 -2.06 1.02
N VAL A 24 3.76 -2.91 1.95
CA VAL A 24 4.66 -3.88 2.60
C VAL A 24 5.23 -4.86 1.58
N GLY A 25 4.41 -5.36 0.65
CA GLY A 25 4.87 -6.24 -0.43
C GLY A 25 5.94 -5.58 -1.29
N ALA A 26 5.74 -4.34 -1.70
CA ALA A 26 6.69 -3.58 -2.52
C ALA A 26 8.01 -3.29 -1.79
N ALA A 27 7.98 -3.09 -0.47
CA ALA A 27 9.20 -2.82 0.32
C ALA A 27 10.27 -3.92 0.19
N HIS A 28 9.85 -5.17 -0.09
CA HIS A 28 10.73 -6.32 -0.25
C HIS A 28 11.55 -6.32 -1.55
N PHE A 29 11.15 -5.55 -2.57
CA PHE A 29 11.76 -5.58 -3.90
C PHE A 29 12.36 -4.21 -4.24
N ASP A 30 13.62 -4.19 -4.67
CA ASP A 30 14.36 -2.96 -4.92
C ASP A 30 13.72 -2.11 -6.03
N ASP A 31 13.30 -2.74 -7.12
CA ASP A 31 12.66 -2.06 -8.26
C ASP A 31 11.30 -1.46 -7.88
N LEU A 32 10.49 -2.20 -7.10
CA LEU A 32 9.20 -1.69 -6.63
C LEU A 32 9.36 -0.60 -5.60
N TYR A 33 10.35 -0.70 -4.71
CA TYR A 33 10.66 0.37 -3.78
C TYR A 33 11.05 1.64 -4.53
N GLY A 34 11.91 1.53 -5.55
CA GLY A 34 12.37 2.66 -6.37
C GLY A 34 11.21 3.38 -7.08
N TRP A 35 10.20 2.64 -7.54
CA TRP A 35 9.00 3.24 -8.13
C TRP A 35 8.00 3.75 -7.08
N LEU A 36 7.73 2.97 -6.04
CA LEU A 36 6.66 3.26 -5.09
C LEU A 36 7.03 4.41 -4.16
N ALA A 37 8.29 4.54 -3.77
CA ALA A 37 8.74 5.59 -2.85
C ALA A 37 8.39 7.01 -3.34
N PRO A 38 8.80 7.46 -4.54
CA PRO A 38 8.40 8.78 -5.03
C PRO A 38 6.89 8.91 -5.21
N THR A 39 6.22 7.89 -5.77
CA THR A 39 4.76 7.89 -5.97
C THR A 39 4.00 8.06 -4.65
N LEU A 40 4.44 7.38 -3.58
CA LEU A 40 3.85 7.47 -2.25
C LEU A 40 4.14 8.82 -1.59
N GLY A 41 5.35 9.37 -1.80
CA GLY A 41 5.72 10.71 -1.33
C GLY A 41 4.89 11.82 -1.98
N ASP A 42 4.65 11.73 -3.29
CA ASP A 42 3.81 12.68 -4.02
C ASP A 42 2.35 12.59 -3.59
N LEU A 43 1.84 11.38 -3.35
CA LEU A 43 0.44 11.16 -2.99
C LEU A 43 0.12 11.46 -1.52
N LEU A 44 0.95 10.99 -0.59
CA LEU A 44 0.66 11.00 0.85
C LEU A 44 1.64 11.87 1.66
N GLY A 45 2.60 12.49 1.00
CA GLY A 45 3.56 13.42 1.60
C GLY A 45 4.80 12.76 2.19
N ALA A 46 5.70 13.62 2.67
CA ALA A 46 7.02 13.23 3.16
C ALA A 46 6.99 12.29 4.38
N GLU A 47 5.96 12.37 5.21
CA GLU A 47 5.82 11.47 6.36
C GLU A 47 5.59 10.02 5.91
N ALA A 48 4.76 9.81 4.89
CA ALA A 48 4.53 8.48 4.33
C ALA A 48 5.79 7.94 3.65
N LEU A 49 6.52 8.77 2.92
CA LEU A 49 7.81 8.39 2.33
C LEU A 49 8.82 7.92 3.39
N ARG A 50 8.96 8.68 4.49
CA ARG A 50 9.84 8.30 5.61
C ARG A 50 9.40 6.98 6.24
N ALA A 51 8.11 6.82 6.52
CA ALA A 51 7.57 5.57 7.07
C ALA A 51 7.83 4.37 6.13
N PHE A 52 7.84 4.57 4.81
CA PHE A 52 8.10 3.52 3.85
C PHE A 52 9.58 3.13 3.81
N ALA A 53 10.48 4.10 3.92
CA ALA A 53 11.91 3.84 4.09
C ALA A 53 12.20 3.04 5.38
N GLU A 54 11.55 3.42 6.50
CA GLU A 54 11.63 2.69 7.77
C GLU A 54 11.08 1.27 7.66
N THR A 55 9.93 1.09 6.99
CA THR A 55 9.34 -0.22 6.71
C THR A 55 10.34 -1.11 5.98
N ARG A 56 10.95 -0.61 4.90
CA ARG A 56 11.95 -1.37 4.13
C ARG A 56 13.17 -1.73 4.96
N TYR A 57 13.68 -0.79 5.76
CA TYR A 57 14.79 -1.05 6.67
C TYR A 57 14.43 -2.18 7.64
N LEU A 58 13.28 -2.10 8.30
CA LEU A 58 12.81 -3.11 9.25
C LEU A 58 12.63 -4.47 8.58
N LEU A 59 12.02 -4.54 7.39
CA LEU A 59 11.83 -5.82 6.69
C LEU A 59 13.13 -6.45 6.21
N ARG A 60 14.17 -5.65 5.93
CA ARG A 60 15.47 -6.15 5.48
C ARG A 60 16.37 -6.61 6.63
N TYR A 61 16.28 -5.97 7.79
CA TYR A 61 17.25 -6.16 8.88
C TYR A 61 16.65 -6.72 10.17
N SER A 62 15.33 -6.78 10.31
CA SER A 62 14.69 -7.40 11.46
C SER A 62 14.82 -8.93 11.41
N ALA A 63 15.22 -9.54 12.52
CA ALA A 63 15.17 -10.99 12.69
C ALA A 63 13.77 -11.52 13.04
N ARG A 64 12.77 -10.63 13.16
CA ARG A 64 11.42 -11.00 13.59
C ARG A 64 10.58 -11.52 12.42
N PRO A 65 10.07 -12.76 12.48
CA PRO A 65 9.25 -13.32 11.39
C PRO A 65 7.89 -12.64 11.26
N ASP A 66 7.40 -11.95 12.30
CA ASP A 66 6.13 -11.22 12.29
C ASP A 66 6.26 -9.78 11.77
N ALA A 67 7.47 -9.32 11.42
CA ALA A 67 7.70 -7.94 10.95
C ALA A 67 6.79 -7.51 9.78
N PRO A 68 6.56 -8.33 8.73
CA PRO A 68 5.63 -7.96 7.65
C PRO A 68 4.20 -7.72 8.14
N HIS A 69 3.70 -8.54 9.07
CA HIS A 69 2.35 -8.39 9.61
C HIS A 69 2.21 -7.15 10.49
N VAL A 70 3.23 -6.85 11.30
CA VAL A 70 3.26 -5.65 12.15
C VAL A 70 3.26 -4.39 11.28
N GLU A 71 4.11 -4.34 10.25
CA GLU A 71 4.16 -3.21 9.33
C GLU A 71 2.86 -3.06 8.53
N ALA A 72 2.24 -4.17 8.10
CA ALA A 72 0.92 -4.12 7.44
C ALA A 72 -0.16 -3.55 8.37
N GLY A 73 -0.14 -3.90 9.66
CA GLY A 73 -1.03 -3.32 10.66
C GLY A 73 -0.83 -1.81 10.83
N ARG A 74 0.42 -1.35 10.89
CA ARG A 74 0.77 0.08 10.99
C ARG A 74 0.33 0.86 9.75
N TRP A 75 0.57 0.32 8.57
CA TRP A 75 0.14 0.94 7.31
C TRP A 75 -1.38 1.00 7.18
N ARG A 76 -2.10 -0.05 7.60
CA ARG A 76 -3.57 -0.03 7.62
C ARG A 76 -4.07 1.13 8.46
N ALA A 77 -3.60 1.23 9.72
CA ALA A 77 -4.04 2.30 10.61
C ALA A 77 -3.72 3.70 10.04
N ARG A 78 -2.52 3.88 9.48
CA ARG A 78 -2.13 5.15 8.83
C ARG A 78 -3.03 5.50 7.65
N LEU A 79 -3.32 4.54 6.78
CA LEU A 79 -4.16 4.76 5.60
C LEU A 79 -5.64 4.96 5.97
N GLU A 80 -6.16 4.26 6.98
CA GLU A 80 -7.51 4.50 7.52
C GLU A 80 -7.64 5.93 8.01
N ASP A 81 -6.71 6.38 8.85
CA ASP A 81 -6.70 7.73 9.40
C ASP A 81 -6.55 8.82 8.31
N LEU A 82 -5.70 8.59 7.29
CA LEU A 82 -5.58 9.50 6.16
C LEU A 82 -6.87 9.60 5.34
N VAL A 83 -7.52 8.47 5.04
CA VAL A 83 -8.76 8.44 4.26
C VAL A 83 -9.95 8.97 5.07
N ASP A 84 -9.98 8.75 6.38
CA ASP A 84 -11.01 9.32 7.25
C ASP A 84 -10.88 10.85 7.33
N ARG A 85 -9.65 11.38 7.33
CA ARG A 85 -9.38 12.83 7.30
C ARG A 85 -9.62 13.45 5.93
N ASP A 86 -9.30 12.74 4.85
CA ASP A 86 -9.54 13.16 3.47
C ASP A 86 -10.09 11.99 2.63
N PRO A 87 -11.43 11.88 2.51
CA PRO A 87 -12.07 10.83 1.73
C PRO A 87 -11.71 10.83 0.24
N ALA A 88 -11.18 11.94 -0.30
CA ALA A 88 -10.73 12.00 -1.69
C ALA A 88 -9.52 11.10 -1.96
N LEU A 89 -8.74 10.77 -0.92
CA LEU A 89 -7.58 9.88 -1.02
C LEU A 89 -7.97 8.41 -1.26
N ALA A 90 -9.21 8.02 -1.03
CA ALA A 90 -9.59 6.61 -1.10
C ALA A 90 -9.45 6.02 -2.52
N ALA A 91 -9.79 6.80 -3.55
CA ALA A 91 -9.65 6.34 -4.93
C ALA A 91 -8.17 6.26 -5.38
N PRO A 92 -7.33 7.29 -5.17
CA PRO A 92 -5.89 7.21 -5.40
C PRO A 92 -5.19 6.08 -4.65
N VAL A 93 -5.51 5.86 -3.37
CA VAL A 93 -4.91 4.76 -2.58
C VAL A 93 -5.29 3.40 -3.16
N ARG A 94 -6.55 3.24 -3.59
CA ARG A 94 -7.00 2.01 -4.25
C ARG A 94 -6.28 1.77 -5.58
N GLU A 95 -6.08 2.81 -6.38
CA GLU A 95 -5.35 2.75 -7.65
C GLU A 95 -3.88 2.39 -7.43
N LEU A 96 -3.22 3.07 -6.49
CA LEU A 96 -1.84 2.77 -6.09
C LEU A 96 -1.71 1.31 -5.64
N ALA A 97 -2.64 0.82 -4.81
CA ALA A 97 -2.66 -0.56 -4.35
C ALA A 97 -2.83 -1.56 -5.51
N TYR A 98 -3.68 -1.24 -6.48
CA TYR A 98 -3.91 -2.06 -7.66
C TYR A 98 -2.65 -2.13 -8.54
N GLU A 99 -2.04 -0.99 -8.89
CA GLU A 99 -0.83 -0.95 -9.71
C GLU A 99 0.33 -1.68 -9.04
N THR A 100 0.52 -1.46 -7.74
CA THR A 100 1.57 -2.14 -6.97
C THR A 100 1.40 -3.66 -7.03
N ARG A 101 0.17 -4.16 -6.92
CA ARG A 101 -0.12 -5.60 -7.02
C ARG A 101 0.13 -6.17 -8.40
N LEU A 102 -0.16 -5.42 -9.46
CA LEU A 102 0.15 -5.85 -10.82
C LEU A 102 1.66 -6.08 -10.96
N ARG A 103 2.47 -5.10 -10.53
CA ARG A 103 3.93 -5.19 -10.60
C ARG A 103 4.50 -6.27 -9.68
N LEU A 104 3.90 -6.46 -8.50
CA LEU A 104 4.26 -7.58 -7.61
C LEU A 104 4.03 -8.95 -8.28
N ARG A 105 2.94 -9.12 -9.03
CA ARG A 105 2.66 -10.36 -9.76
C ARG A 105 3.64 -10.61 -10.90
N GLU A 106 4.18 -9.55 -11.50
CA GLU A 106 5.22 -9.66 -12.53
C GLU A 106 6.55 -10.14 -11.92
N LEU A 107 6.89 -9.71 -10.70
CA LEU A 107 8.10 -10.12 -9.99
C LEU A 107 7.98 -11.48 -9.29
N VAL A 108 6.79 -11.82 -8.82
CA VAL A 108 6.47 -13.09 -8.16
C VAL A 108 5.33 -13.75 -8.94
N PRO A 109 5.62 -14.40 -10.07
CA PRO A 109 4.61 -15.09 -10.84
C PRO A 109 3.98 -16.22 -9.98
N PRO A 110 2.65 -16.43 -10.04
CA PRO A 110 1.93 -17.38 -9.18
C PRO A 110 2.30 -18.87 -9.36
N LEU A 111 3.33 -19.19 -10.16
CA LEU A 111 3.74 -20.55 -10.52
C LEU A 111 5.24 -20.83 -10.32
N THR A 112 5.92 -20.19 -9.37
CA THR A 112 7.20 -20.70 -8.84
C THR A 112 6.99 -21.85 -7.82
N LEU A 113 6.00 -22.71 -8.08
CA LEU A 113 5.75 -24.00 -7.41
C LEU A 113 5.65 -25.14 -8.43
N ALA A 114 6.58 -25.17 -9.39
CA ALA A 114 6.85 -26.37 -10.16
C ALA A 114 8.33 -26.42 -10.53
N SER A 115 9.00 -27.43 -9.99
CA SER A 115 10.39 -27.89 -10.22
C SER A 115 11.45 -27.32 -9.27
#